data_AF-A0A8S3IRL5-F1
#
_entry.id   AF-A0A8S3IRL5-F1
#
_cell.length_a   1.000
_cell.length_b   1.000
_cell.length_c   1.000
_cell.angle_alpha   90.00
_cell.angle_beta   90.00
_cell.angle_gamma   90.00
#
_symmetry.space_group_name_H-M   'P 1'
#
loop_
_entity.id
_entity.type
_entity.pdbx_description
1 polymer ?
#
loop_
_entity_poly.entity_id
_entity_poly.type
_entity_poly.pdbx_seq_one_letter_code
_entity_poly.pdbx_strand_id
1 'polypeptide(L)'
;LLAGGMTEQILDSAVRSFVYEILFYHSQSADILCDKDPFVLKYASYISSIFPRSKFILVVRDARAVIHSVMTRKVTITGFSLTDYRQNLKLWDKGFAVMYDQCKEVGKDRCLMVYYEQLVLQPKQTIEN
;
A
#
# COMPACT_ATOMS: atom_id res chain seq x y z
N LEU A 1 -18.88 -2.29 21.36
CA LEU A 1 -18.70 -3.19 20.20
C LEU A 1 -19.22 -4.59 20.52
N LEU A 2 -18.65 -5.32 21.51
CA LEU A 2 -19.12 -6.66 21.88
C LEU A 2 -20.59 -6.72 22.34
N ALA A 3 -21.07 -5.73 23.10
CA ALA A 3 -22.46 -5.66 23.56
C ALA A 3 -23.51 -5.51 22.43
N GLY A 4 -23.07 -5.17 21.21
CA GLY A 4 -23.93 -5.09 20.01
C GLY A 4 -23.78 -6.27 19.06
N GLY A 5 -23.09 -7.34 19.46
CA GLY A 5 -22.87 -8.52 18.61
C GLY A 5 -21.90 -8.31 17.45
N MET A 6 -21.20 -7.17 17.38
CA MET A 6 -20.17 -6.91 16.35
C MET A 6 -18.88 -7.64 16.71
N THR A 7 -18.78 -8.90 16.26
CA THR A 7 -17.55 -9.69 16.38
C THR A 7 -16.56 -9.37 15.26
N GLU A 8 -15.31 -9.76 15.45
CA GLU A 8 -14.25 -9.66 14.43
C GLU A 8 -14.65 -10.35 13.13
N GLN A 9 -15.27 -11.55 13.19
CA GLN A 9 -15.71 -12.25 11.98
C GLN A 9 -16.74 -11.46 11.17
N ILE A 10 -17.65 -10.75 11.84
CA ILE A 10 -18.65 -9.92 11.16
C ILE A 10 -17.98 -8.71 10.51
N LEU A 11 -17.04 -8.07 11.21
CA LEU A 11 -16.28 -6.93 10.68
C LEU A 11 -15.42 -7.35 9.48
N ASP A 12 -14.67 -8.45 9.59
CA ASP A 12 -13.84 -8.98 8.51
C ASP A 12 -14.68 -9.32 7.28
N SER A 13 -15.84 -9.96 7.48
CA SER A 13 -16.75 -10.28 6.38
C SER A 13 -17.27 -9.01 5.70
N ALA A 14 -17.68 -8.00 6.49
CA ALA A 14 -18.18 -6.74 5.96
C ALA A 14 -17.09 -5.98 5.18
N VAL A 15 -15.88 -5.87 5.73
CA VAL A 15 -14.75 -5.19 5.09
C VAL A 15 -14.34 -5.92 3.81
N ARG A 16 -14.24 -7.26 3.85
CA ARG A 16 -13.90 -8.06 2.68
C ARG A 16 -14.89 -7.88 1.54
N SER A 17 -16.19 -7.94 1.83
CA SER A 17 -17.24 -7.72 0.83
C SER A 17 -17.18 -6.31 0.26
N PHE A 18 -17.03 -5.30 1.11
CA PHE A 18 -16.95 -3.91 0.67
C PHE A 18 -15.74 -3.66 -0.25
N VAL A 19 -14.55 -4.14 0.14
CA VAL A 19 -13.34 -4.02 -0.68
C VAL A 19 -13.49 -4.78 -1.99
N TYR A 20 -14.01 -6.01 -1.96
CA TYR A 20 -14.18 -6.82 -3.17
C TYR A 20 -15.08 -6.15 -4.21
N GLU A 21 -16.22 -5.60 -3.80
CA GLU A 21 -17.15 -4.92 -4.71
C GLU A 21 -16.47 -3.71 -5.37
N ILE A 22 -15.70 -2.91 -4.61
CA ILE A 22 -14.93 -1.80 -5.18
C ILE A 22 -13.93 -2.31 -6.21
N LEU A 23 -13.15 -3.35 -5.89
CA LEU A 23 -12.15 -3.90 -6.81
C LEU A 23 -12.80 -4.43 -8.08
N PHE A 24 -13.87 -5.20 -7.94
CA PHE A 24 -14.57 -5.83 -9.05
C PHE A 24 -15.17 -4.81 -10.02
N TYR A 25 -15.87 -3.80 -9.51
CA TYR A 25 -16.53 -2.80 -10.38
C TYR A 25 -15.59 -1.72 -10.90
N HIS A 26 -14.47 -1.44 -10.22
CA HIS A 26 -13.45 -0.51 -10.76
C HIS A 26 -12.52 -1.17 -11.77
N SER A 27 -12.30 -2.49 -11.69
CA SER A 27 -11.57 -3.23 -12.70
C SER A 27 -12.46 -3.49 -13.92
N GLN A 28 -11.99 -3.15 -15.12
CA GLN A 28 -12.56 -3.76 -16.33
C GLN A 28 -12.31 -5.27 -16.22
N SER A 29 -13.32 -6.12 -16.47
CA SER A 29 -13.31 -7.57 -16.25
C SER A 29 -11.94 -8.21 -16.53
N ALA A 30 -11.19 -8.49 -15.47
CA ALA A 30 -9.87 -9.08 -15.53
C ALA A 30 -9.82 -10.33 -14.65
N ASP A 31 -9.08 -11.35 -15.09
CA ASP A 31 -8.94 -12.61 -14.35
C ASP A 31 -8.22 -12.42 -13.01
N ILE A 32 -7.38 -11.38 -12.91
CA ILE A 32 -6.65 -10.99 -11.70
C ILE A 32 -6.98 -9.52 -11.39
N LEU A 33 -7.68 -9.32 -10.28
CA LEU A 33 -8.01 -7.99 -9.77
C LEU A 33 -6.78 -7.37 -9.10
N CYS A 34 -6.57 -6.07 -9.32
CA CYS A 34 -5.48 -5.30 -8.72
C CYS A 34 -6.02 -4.01 -8.10
N ASP A 35 -5.45 -3.63 -6.96
CA ASP A 35 -5.64 -2.33 -6.35
C ASP A 35 -4.34 -1.53 -6.36
N LYS A 36 -4.46 -0.19 -6.47
CA LYS A 36 -3.32 0.71 -6.32
C LYS A 36 -3.72 1.92 -5.48
N ASP A 37 -3.86 1.70 -4.18
CA ASP A 37 -3.93 2.75 -3.18
C ASP A 37 -2.64 2.85 -2.34
N PRO A 38 -1.90 3.98 -2.37
CA PRO A 38 -0.56 4.06 -1.79
C PRO A 38 -0.45 3.68 -0.31
N PHE A 39 -1.51 3.88 0.47
CA PHE A 39 -1.51 3.65 1.92
C PHE A 39 -2.20 2.36 2.35
N VAL A 40 -2.76 1.56 1.44
CA VAL A 40 -3.33 0.25 1.76
C VAL A 40 -2.30 -0.68 2.42
N LEU A 41 -1.03 -0.55 2.03
CA LEU A 41 0.08 -1.34 2.59
C LEU A 41 0.35 -1.09 4.08
N LYS A 42 -0.20 -0.03 4.67
CA LYS A 42 -0.18 0.15 6.14
C LYS A 42 -1.01 -0.91 6.87
N TYR A 43 -1.88 -1.59 6.13
CA TYR A 43 -2.77 -2.65 6.63
C TYR A 43 -2.51 -3.98 5.93
N ALA A 44 -1.32 -4.18 5.32
CA ALA A 44 -1.07 -5.37 4.49
C ALA A 44 -1.27 -6.68 5.26
N SER A 45 -0.92 -6.73 6.55
CA SER A 45 -1.13 -7.91 7.40
C SER A 45 -2.62 -8.22 7.60
N TYR A 46 -3.45 -7.19 7.80
CA TYR A 46 -4.90 -7.35 7.91
C TYR A 46 -5.57 -7.69 6.56
N ILE A 47 -5.19 -7.00 5.48
CA ILE A 47 -5.69 -7.34 4.14
C ILE A 47 -5.29 -8.77 3.75
N SER A 48 -4.11 -9.21 4.16
CA SER A 48 -3.61 -10.58 3.97
C SER A 48 -4.46 -11.63 4.69
N SER A 49 -5.00 -11.31 5.88
CA SER A 49 -5.85 -12.23 6.63
C SER A 49 -7.25 -12.36 6.01
N ILE A 50 -7.87 -11.24 5.59
CA ILE A 50 -9.21 -11.27 4.99
C ILE A 50 -9.20 -11.67 3.50
N PHE A 51 -8.07 -11.51 2.80
CA PHE A 51 -7.84 -12.03 1.44
C PHE A 51 -6.62 -12.97 1.41
N PRO A 52 -6.75 -14.26 1.77
CA PRO A 52 -5.61 -15.18 1.93
C PRO A 52 -4.77 -15.45 0.68
N ARG A 53 -5.28 -15.12 -0.51
CA ARG A 53 -4.56 -15.26 -1.80
C ARG A 53 -4.02 -13.95 -2.36
N SER A 54 -4.22 -12.83 -1.67
CA SER A 54 -3.70 -11.54 -2.12
C SER A 54 -2.17 -11.54 -2.08
N LYS A 55 -1.57 -10.82 -3.04
CA LYS A 55 -0.15 -10.49 -3.06
C LYS A 55 0.01 -8.98 -3.04
N PHE A 56 1.15 -8.51 -2.56
CA PHE A 56 1.44 -7.11 -2.31
C PHE A 56 2.73 -6.72 -3.01
N ILE A 57 2.77 -5.51 -3.58
CA ILE A 57 3.96 -4.91 -4.14
C ILE A 57 4.21 -3.60 -3.38
N LEU A 58 5.23 -3.57 -2.53
CA LEU A 58 5.69 -2.36 -1.87
C LEU A 58 6.74 -1.68 -2.75
N VAL A 59 6.35 -0.56 -3.37
CA VAL A 59 7.29 0.26 -4.14
C VAL A 59 8.15 1.09 -3.19
N VAL A 60 9.45 0.83 -3.19
CA VAL A 60 10.47 1.57 -2.46
C VAL A 60 11.06 2.61 -3.39
N ARG A 61 11.12 3.87 -2.96
CA ARG A 61 11.75 4.95 -3.72
C ARG A 61 12.51 5.86 -2.77
N ASP A 62 13.60 6.47 -3.23
CA ASP A 62 14.35 7.45 -2.44
C ASP A 62 13.41 8.53 -1.89
N ALA A 63 13.38 8.66 -0.56
CA ALA A 63 12.54 9.61 0.16
C ALA A 63 12.70 11.05 -0.35
N ARG A 64 13.92 11.45 -0.72
CA ARG A 64 14.21 12.79 -1.23
C ARG A 64 13.51 13.00 -2.56
N ALA A 65 13.50 11.99 -3.43
CA ALA A 65 12.80 12.04 -4.72
C ALA A 65 11.28 12.04 -4.53
N VAL A 66 10.75 11.24 -3.59
CA VAL A 66 9.31 11.23 -3.25
C VAL A 66 8.88 12.60 -2.74
N ILE A 67 9.53 13.14 -1.71
CA ILE A 67 9.16 14.42 -1.11
C ILE A 67 9.33 15.58 -2.10
N HIS A 68 10.41 15.59 -2.88
CA HIS A 68 10.58 16.58 -3.94
C HIS A 68 9.44 16.52 -4.96
N SER A 69 9.03 15.32 -5.40
CA SER A 69 7.90 15.15 -6.31
C SER A 69 6.58 15.64 -5.70
N VAL A 70 6.30 15.31 -4.44
CA VAL A 70 5.08 15.75 -3.73
C VAL A 70 5.01 17.28 -3.66
N MET A 71 6.10 17.93 -3.24
CA MET A 71 6.12 19.37 -3.02
C MET A 71 6.07 20.16 -4.34
N THR A 72 6.92 19.82 -5.30
CA THR A 72 6.99 20.55 -6.58
C THR A 72 5.72 20.42 -7.41
N ARG A 73 5.07 19.26 -7.37
CA ARG A 73 3.79 19.01 -8.06
C ARG A 73 2.57 19.39 -7.22
N LYS A 74 2.78 19.93 -6.01
CA LYS A 74 1.72 20.34 -5.08
C LYS A 74 0.70 19.23 -4.80
N VAL A 75 1.18 17.98 -4.68
CA VAL A 75 0.33 16.84 -4.33
C VAL A 75 -0.05 16.98 -2.85
N THR A 76 -1.34 17.03 -2.57
CA THR A 76 -1.85 17.17 -1.21
C THR A 76 -1.93 15.82 -0.53
N ILE A 77 -1.25 15.68 0.60
CA ILE A 77 -1.29 14.50 1.47
C ILE A 77 -1.56 15.01 2.89
N THR A 78 -2.58 14.44 3.55
CA THR A 78 -2.95 14.86 4.91
C THR A 78 -1.75 14.81 5.84
N GLY A 79 -1.47 15.95 6.50
CA GLY A 79 -0.34 16.12 7.42
C GLY A 79 0.97 16.59 6.79
N PHE A 80 1.11 16.55 5.46
CA PHE A 80 2.31 17.04 4.77
C PHE A 80 2.20 18.55 4.51
N SER A 81 3.33 19.25 4.60
CA SER A 81 3.46 20.68 4.29
C SER A 81 4.03 20.87 2.89
N LEU A 82 3.48 21.77 2.07
CA LEU A 82 4.04 22.05 0.74
C LEU A 82 5.32 22.91 0.77
N THR A 83 5.74 23.37 1.95
CA THR A 83 6.92 24.25 2.10
C THR A 83 8.00 23.66 3.00
N ASP A 84 7.71 22.61 3.80
CA ASP A 84 8.66 22.03 4.74
C ASP A 84 9.14 20.63 4.31
N TYR A 85 10.29 20.58 3.63
CA TYR A 85 10.96 19.34 3.26
C TYR A 85 11.34 18.47 4.45
N ARG A 86 11.77 19.08 5.57
CA ARG A 86 12.27 18.35 6.74
C ARG A 86 11.13 17.65 7.45
N GLN A 87 10.01 18.34 7.65
CA GLN A 87 8.80 17.75 8.23
C GLN A 87 8.30 16.60 7.36
N ASN A 88 8.22 16.80 6.05
CA ASN A 88 7.73 15.79 5.13
C ASN A 88 8.62 14.54 5.08
N LEU A 89 9.95 14.70 5.11
CA LEU A 89 10.87 13.56 5.17
C LEU A 89 10.65 12.73 6.45
N LYS A 90 10.43 13.37 7.61
CA LYS A 90 10.11 12.67 8.86
C LYS A 90 8.77 11.94 8.80
N LEU A 91 7.75 12.57 8.20
CA LEU A 91 6.42 11.96 8.05
C LEU A 91 6.45 10.79 7.06
N TRP A 92 7.19 10.93 5.97
CA TRP A 92 7.41 9.85 5.01
C TRP A 92 8.13 8.68 5.67
N ASP A 93 9.20 8.94 6.41
CA ASP A 93 9.98 7.89 7.11
C ASP A 93 9.09 7.10 8.06
N LYS A 94 8.35 7.80 8.93
CA LYS A 94 7.39 7.16 9.84
C LYS A 94 6.30 6.37 9.12
N GLY A 95 5.73 6.93 8.06
CA GLY A 95 4.66 6.28 7.30
C GLY A 95 5.14 5.07 6.50
N PHE A 96 6.34 5.16 5.93
CA PHE A 96 6.96 4.12 5.13
C PHE A 96 7.47 2.97 5.99
N ALA A 97 8.04 3.26 7.18
CA ALA A 97 8.45 2.24 8.14
C ALA A 97 7.30 1.27 8.48
N VAL A 98 6.07 1.80 8.69
CA VAL A 98 4.88 0.96 8.93
C VAL A 98 4.59 0.04 7.74
N MET A 99 4.60 0.56 6.51
CA MET A 99 4.34 -0.26 5.31
C MET A 99 5.44 -1.30 5.08
N TYR A 100 6.69 -0.94 5.38
CA TYR A 100 7.83 -1.83 5.30
C TYR A 100 7.72 -2.99 6.30
N ASP A 101 7.37 -2.70 7.56
CA ASP A 101 7.17 -3.72 8.60
C ASP A 101 5.99 -4.63 8.30
N GLN A 102 4.87 -4.08 7.83
CA GLN A 102 3.70 -4.85 7.37
C GLN A 102 4.07 -5.79 6.20
N CYS A 103 4.83 -5.30 5.22
CA CYS A 103 5.30 -6.13 4.11
C CYS A 103 6.20 -7.28 4.58
N LYS A 104 7.08 -7.02 5.56
CA LYS A 104 7.92 -8.06 6.17
C LYS A 104 7.09 -9.09 6.95
N GLU A 105 6.07 -8.65 7.67
CA GLU A 105 5.17 -9.51 8.44
C GLU A 105 4.36 -10.45 7.53
N VAL A 106 3.87 -9.94 6.40
CA VAL A 106 3.18 -10.74 5.37
C VAL A 106 4.08 -11.83 4.77
N GLY A 107 5.39 -11.57 4.69
CA GLY A 107 6.39 -12.52 4.22
C GLY A 107 6.67 -12.46 2.72
N LYS A 108 7.85 -12.95 2.32
CA LYS A 108 8.40 -12.80 0.96
C LYS A 108 7.58 -13.49 -0.14
N ASP A 109 6.82 -14.53 0.21
CA ASP A 109 5.99 -15.27 -0.75
C ASP A 109 4.75 -14.48 -1.17
N ARG A 110 4.36 -13.48 -0.37
CA ARG A 110 3.14 -12.68 -0.58
C ARG A 110 3.40 -11.18 -0.65
N CYS A 111 4.53 -10.66 -0.18
CA CYS A 111 4.90 -9.26 -0.35
C CYS A 111 6.27 -9.11 -1.03
N LEU A 112 6.28 -8.46 -2.20
CA LEU A 112 7.47 -8.14 -2.96
C LEU A 112 7.82 -6.66 -2.77
N MET A 113 9.08 -6.37 -2.42
CA MET A 113 9.61 -5.01 -2.39
C MET A 113 10.25 -4.68 -3.74
N VAL A 114 9.75 -3.65 -4.41
CA VAL A 114 10.24 -3.22 -5.74
C VAL A 114 10.87 -1.84 -5.62
N TYR A 115 12.17 -1.74 -5.89
CA TYR A 115 12.86 -0.45 -5.91
C TYR A 115 12.55 0.28 -7.21
N TYR A 116 11.94 1.45 -7.11
CA TYR A 116 11.56 2.30 -8.24
C TYR A 116 12.75 2.57 -9.15
N GLU A 117 13.91 2.88 -8.58
CA GLU A 117 15.14 3.17 -9.31
C GLU A 117 15.61 1.96 -10.13
N GLN A 118 15.49 0.74 -9.59
CA GLN A 118 15.82 -0.49 -10.32
C GLN A 118 14.77 -0.80 -11.40
N LEU A 119 13.49 -0.61 -11.09
CA LEU A 119 12.40 -0.79 -12.04
C LEU A 119 12.57 0.09 -13.27
N VAL A 120 12.99 1.36 -13.12
CA VAL A 120 13.20 2.26 -14.27
C VAL A 120 14.50 1.98 -15.02
N LEU A 121 15.55 1.53 -14.33
CA LEU A 121 16.85 1.22 -14.96
C LEU A 121 16.85 -0.13 -15.67
N GLN A 122 16.15 -1.12 -15.12
CA GLN A 122 16.13 -2.52 -15.58
C GLN A 122 14.69 -3.05 -15.58
N PRO A 123 13.78 -2.49 -16.40
CA PRO A 123 12.35 -2.79 -16.34
C PRO A 123 12.04 -4.26 -16.63
N LYS A 124 12.64 -4.83 -17.68
CA LYS A 124 12.43 -6.24 -18.06
C LYS A 124 12.81 -7.19 -16.92
N GLN A 125 14.03 -7.04 -16.39
CA GLN A 125 14.54 -7.86 -15.30
C GLN A 125 13.70 -7.72 -14.01
N THR A 126 13.18 -6.53 -13.73
CA THR A 126 12.37 -6.31 -12.52
C THR A 126 10.96 -6.90 -12.66
N ILE A 127 10.37 -6.85 -13.86
CA ILE A 127 9.01 -7.36 -14.13
C ILE A 127 8.98 -8.88 -14.28
N GLU A 128 10.04 -9.47 -14.83
CA GLU A 128 10.14 -10.93 -15.07
C GLU A 128 10.68 -11.72 -13.86
N ASN A 129 10.99 -11.04 -12.75
CA ASN A 129 11.60 -11.60 -11.53
C ASN A 129 10.65 -12.50 -10.74
#